data_AF-A0A930YQM4-F1
#
_entry.id   AF-A0A930YQM4-F1
#
_cell.length_a   1.000
_cell.length_b   1.000
_cell.length_c   1.000
_cell.angle_alpha   90.00
_cell.angle_beta   90.00
_cell.angle_gamma   90.00
#
_symmetry.space_group_name_H-M   'P 1'
#
loop_
_entity.id
_entity.type
_entity.pdbx_description
1 polymer ?
#
loop_
_entity_poly.entity_id
_entity_poly.type
_entity_poly.pdbx_seq_one_letter_code
_entity_poly.pdbx_strand_id
1 'polypeptide(L)' 'MDAINSFVGWLFGDKTGVLFLVLGGILLFLVISFVLERKTKKMYFNHKKTEDDWDLFG' A
#
# COMPACT_ATOMS: atom_id res chain seq x y z
N MET A 1 -27.70 12.18 4.11
CA MET A 1 -27.43 10.90 4.81
C MET A 1 -27.83 9.71 3.94
N ASP A 2 -28.92 9.82 3.16
CA ASP A 2 -29.39 8.73 2.28
C ASP A 2 -28.37 8.26 1.26
N ALA A 3 -27.66 9.18 0.58
CA ALA A 3 -26.66 8.79 -0.42
C ALA A 3 -25.50 7.96 0.16
N ILE A 4 -25.08 8.26 1.40
CA ILE A 4 -24.03 7.51 2.10
C ILE A 4 -24.54 6.12 2.49
N ASN A 5 -25.77 6.05 3.00
CA ASN A 5 -26.39 4.77 3.38
C ASN A 5 -26.62 3.87 2.16
N SER A 6 -27.07 4.44 1.03
CA SER A 6 -27.21 3.70 -0.23
C SER A 6 -25.86 3.22 -0.77
N PHE A 7 -24.82 4.04 -0.68
CA PHE A 7 -23.47 3.67 -1.10
C PHE A 7 -22.90 2.54 -0.24
N VAL A 8 -22.98 2.66 1.10
CA VAL A 8 -22.53 1.62 2.04
C VAL A 8 -23.32 0.32 1.84
N GLY A 9 -24.64 0.43 1.64
CA GLY A 9 -25.50 -0.71 1.34
C GLY A 9 -25.12 -1.42 0.05
N TRP A 10 -24.79 -0.68 -1.01
CA TRP A 10 -24.28 -1.27 -2.26
C TRP A 10 -22.88 -1.90 -2.07
N LEU A 11 -21.98 -1.21 -1.38
CA LEU A 11 -20.59 -1.63 -1.18
C LEU A 11 -20.47 -2.98 -0.46
N PHE A 12 -21.37 -3.26 0.49
CA PHE A 12 -21.36 -4.49 1.29
C PHE A 12 -22.50 -5.47 0.97
N GLY A 13 -23.57 -5.02 0.33
CA GLY A 13 -24.75 -5.84 0.01
C GLY A 13 -24.74 -6.43 -1.40
N ASP A 14 -23.94 -5.90 -2.32
CA ASP A 14 -23.86 -6.37 -3.71
C ASP A 14 -22.50 -7.03 -4.00
N LYS A 15 -22.51 -8.12 -4.78
CA LYS A 15 -21.28 -8.82 -5.19
C LYS A 15 -20.32 -7.89 -5.94
N THR A 16 -20.85 -6.97 -6.75
CA THR A 16 -20.06 -6.00 -7.51
C THR A 16 -19.42 -4.96 -6.58
N GLY A 17 -20.13 -4.50 -5.56
CA GLY A 17 -19.60 -3.59 -4.53
C GLY A 17 -18.46 -4.23 -3.75
N VAL A 18 -18.63 -5.48 -3.31
CA VAL A 18 -17.58 -6.22 -2.59
C VAL A 18 -16.35 -6.46 -3.47
N LEU A 19 -16.55 -6.81 -4.76
CA LEU A 19 -15.45 -6.96 -5.71
C LEU A 19 -14.66 -5.65 -5.86
N PHE A 20 -15.35 -4.51 -5.94
CA PHE A 20 -14.72 -3.21 -6.01
C PHE A 20 -13.92 -2.87 -4.75
N LEU A 21 -14.41 -3.27 -3.57
CA LEU A 21 -13.70 -3.11 -2.30
C LEU A 21 -12.41 -3.92 -2.25
N VAL A 22 -12.44 -5.17 -2.73
CA VAL A 22 -11.25 -6.04 -2.77
C VAL A 22 -10.22 -5.52 -3.78
N LEU A 23 -10.64 -5.24 -5.02
CA LEU A 23 -9.73 -4.75 -6.07
C LEU A 23 -9.19 -3.36 -5.73
N GLY A 24 -10.03 -2.46 -5.22
CA GLY A 24 -9.62 -1.15 -4.74
C GLY A 24 -8.61 -1.24 -3.60
N GLY A 25 -8.83 -2.16 -2.65
CA GLY A 25 -7.89 -2.44 -1.57
C GLY A 25 -6.53 -2.93 -2.10
N ILE A 26 -6.53 -3.90 -3.00
CA ILE A 26 -5.30 -4.44 -3.62
C ILE A 26 -4.53 -3.31 -4.33
N LEU A 27 -5.21 -2.52 -5.17
CA LEU A 27 -4.57 -1.40 -5.87
C LEU A 27 -3.99 -0.37 -4.90
N LEU A 28 -4.72 -0.05 -3.82
CA LEU A 28 -4.23 0.87 -2.78
C LEU A 28 -2.97 0.32 -2.10
N PHE A 29 -2.94 -0.96 -1.74
CA PHE A 29 -1.75 -1.58 -1.17
C PHE A 29 -0.57 -1.61 -2.15
N LEU A 30 -0.82 -1.86 -3.44
CA LEU A 30 0.23 -1.80 -4.48
C LEU A 30 0.82 -0.40 -4.62
N VAL A 31 -0.03 0.63 -4.62
CA VAL A 31 0.44 2.03 -4.68
C VAL A 31 1.27 2.38 -3.45
N ILE A 32 0.82 1.99 -2.24
CA ILE A 32 1.58 2.22 -1.00
C ILE A 32 2.92 1.50 -1.06
N SER A 33 2.93 0.22 -1.46
CA SER A 33 4.16 -0.57 -1.62
C SER A 33 5.13 0.10 -2.59
N PHE A 34 4.65 0.57 -3.74
CA PHE A 34 5.45 1.26 -4.73
C PHE A 34 6.04 2.58 -4.20
N VAL A 35 5.25 3.38 -3.47
CA VAL A 35 5.72 4.62 -2.86
C VAL A 35 6.77 4.35 -1.79
N LEU A 36 6.56 3.33 -0.95
CA LEU A 36 7.53 2.89 0.05
C LEU A 36 8.81 2.42 -0.65
N GLU A 37 8.72 1.58 -1.67
CA GLU A 37 9.86 1.11 -2.45
C GLU A 37 10.66 2.29 -3.03
N ARG A 38 9.99 3.29 -3.60
CA ARG A 38 10.64 4.50 -4.12
C ARG A 38 11.35 5.32 -3.05
N LYS A 39 10.78 5.42 -1.84
CA LYS A 39 11.42 6.11 -0.71
C LYS A 39 12.59 5.31 -0.14
N THR A 40 12.43 4.01 0.04
CA THR A 40 13.43 3.09 0.59
C THR A 40 14.63 2.93 -0.34
N LYS A 41 14.44 2.87 -1.67
CA LYS A 41 15.55 2.86 -2.64
C LYS A 41 16.49 4.07 -2.49
N LYS A 42 15.98 5.25 -2.10
CA LYS A 42 16.82 6.42 -1.86
C LYS A 42 17.65 6.31 -0.57
N MET A 43 17.10 5.67 0.46
CA MET A 43 17.74 5.53 1.78
C MET A 43 18.81 4.44 1.81
N TYR A 44 18.51 3.26 1.25
CA TYR A 44 19.38 2.08 1.41
C TYR A 44 20.29 1.81 0.21
N PHE A 45 19.90 2.20 -1.00
CA PHE A 45 20.69 1.90 -2.20
C PHE A 45 21.69 3.00 -2.59
N ASN A 46 21.58 4.19 -1.99
CA ASN A 46 22.41 5.35 -2.37
C ASN A 46 23.01 6.09 -1.17
N HIS A 47 23.12 5.44 0.00
CA HIS A 47 23.99 5.95 1.06
C HIS A 47 25.39 5.33 0.89
N LYS A 48 26.45 6.10 1.17
CA LYS A 48 27.80 5.55 1.26
C LYS A 48 27.84 4.64 2.48
N LYS A 49 28.33 3.40 2.30
CA LYS A 49 28.57 2.46 3.39
C LYS A 49 29.40 3.19 4.46
N THR A 50 28.86 3.31 5.67
CA THR A 50 29.51 4.01 6.80
C THR A 50 30.13 2.96 7.72
N GLU A 51 31.16 3.31 8.50
CA GLU A 51 31.86 2.35 9.38
C GLU A 51 30.94 1.68 10.43
N ASP A 52 29.78 2.27 10.72
CA ASP A 52 28.76 1.71 11.62
C ASP A 52 27.75 0.76 10.92
N ASP A 53 27.90 0.49 9.61
CA ASP A 53 27.03 -0.46 8.91
C ASP A 53 27.32 -1.89 9.34
N TRP A 54 26.30 -2.54 9.87
CA TRP A 54 26.35 -3.92 10.33
C TRP A 54 26.60 -4.88 9.14
N ASP A 55 27.67 -5.67 9.20
CA ASP A 55 28.03 -6.66 8.17
C ASP A 55 27.80 -8.09 8.69
N LEU A 56 27.07 -8.91 7.91
CA LEU A 56 26.73 -10.29 8.28
C LEU A 56 27.95 -11.23 8.20
N PHE A 57 28.96 -10.84 7.43
CA PHE A 57 30.21 -11.58 7.24
C PHE A 57 31.43 -10.83 7.81
N GLY A 58 31.21 -9.93 8.78
CA GLY A 58 32.29 -9.29 9.54
C GLY A 58 33.21 -10.30 10.20
#